data_AF-A0A0F9P1C7-F1
#
_entry.id   AF-A0A0F9P1C7-F1
#
_cell.length_a   1.000
_cell.length_b   1.000
_cell.length_c   1.000
_cell.angle_alpha   90.00
_cell.angle_beta   90.00
_cell.angle_gamma   90.00
#
_symmetry.space_group_name_H-M   'P 1'
#
loop_
_entity.id
_entity.type
_entity.pdbx_description
1 polymer ?
#
loop_
_entity_poly.entity_id
_entity_poly.type
_entity_poly.pdbx_seq_one_letter_code
_entity_poly.pdbx_strand_id
1 'polypeptide(L)'
;MNFFGRFISVASIVAVTSFANGAVITTSLEDATNGGGFFGEVTFTDSGTNVVTIAANISNPVNIDLTKGDILGLWFDFADFGALSGGATFSNQNPASIITGSDFGEDTVSSSLGGNVNLNGTDETAWDFAVMTGSNGGPDFYQTLSFDLTITGLDANQFSNQRVGMRVQSIGGGEFQGGSSKLIGGGTPPVNVPEPGTFALLALGMLGLGISRRKQRT
;
A
#
# COMPACT_ATOMS: atom_id res chain seq x y z
N MET A 1 51.11 -27.33 -41.72
CA MET A 1 50.67 -27.77 -40.38
C MET A 1 50.53 -26.55 -39.49
N ASN A 2 49.46 -26.54 -38.70
CA ASN A 2 49.17 -25.69 -37.54
C ASN A 2 48.41 -24.40 -37.79
N PHE A 3 47.39 -24.05 -37.01
CA PHE A 3 46.33 -24.80 -36.32
C PHE A 3 45.31 -23.71 -35.94
N PHE A 4 44.04 -24.08 -35.99
CA PHE A 4 42.86 -23.33 -35.55
C PHE A 4 43.01 -22.38 -34.34
N GLY A 5 42.33 -21.23 -34.44
CA GLY A 5 41.23 -20.90 -33.52
C GLY A 5 41.54 -19.94 -32.38
N ARG A 6 40.73 -18.87 -32.29
CA ARG A 6 40.02 -18.44 -31.06
C ARG A 6 39.17 -17.20 -31.34
N PHE A 7 37.90 -17.43 -31.71
CA PHE A 7 36.84 -16.46 -31.51
C PHE A 7 36.47 -16.48 -30.03
N ILE A 8 36.72 -15.38 -29.32
CA ILE A 8 36.20 -15.19 -27.96
C ILE A 8 34.86 -14.48 -28.10
N SER A 9 33.78 -15.26 -28.11
CA SER A 9 32.42 -14.74 -27.90
C SER A 9 32.19 -14.58 -26.41
N VAL A 10 32.28 -13.35 -25.89
CA VAL A 10 31.80 -13.02 -24.55
C VAL A 10 30.30 -12.77 -24.66
N ALA A 11 29.50 -13.80 -24.41
CA ALA A 11 28.06 -13.66 -24.21
C ALA A 11 27.83 -13.21 -22.76
N SER A 12 27.78 -11.90 -22.54
CA SER A 12 27.33 -11.33 -21.27
C SER A 12 25.82 -11.51 -21.16
N ILE A 13 25.36 -12.58 -20.50
CA ILE A 13 23.97 -12.71 -20.09
C ILE A 13 23.77 -11.74 -18.91
N VAL A 14 23.34 -10.53 -19.20
CA VAL A 14 22.78 -9.64 -18.17
C VAL A 14 21.37 -10.14 -17.92
N ALA A 15 21.18 -10.90 -16.83
CA ALA A 15 19.85 -11.18 -16.31
C ALA A 15 19.27 -9.86 -15.80
N VAL A 16 18.55 -9.14 -16.67
CA VAL A 16 17.76 -7.99 -16.26
C VAL A 16 16.50 -8.56 -15.61
N THR A 17 16.49 -8.64 -14.30
CA THR A 17 15.24 -8.84 -13.56
C THR A 17 14.41 -7.57 -13.74
N SER A 18 13.38 -7.64 -14.57
CA SER A 18 12.39 -6.58 -14.68
C SER A 18 11.69 -6.45 -13.33
N PHE A 19 11.97 -5.37 -12.60
CA PHE A 19 11.04 -4.91 -11.58
C PHE A 19 9.89 -4.26 -12.35
N ALA A 20 8.81 -5.01 -12.56
CA ALA A 20 7.55 -4.41 -12.94
C ALA A 20 7.19 -3.43 -11.82
N ASN A 21 6.97 -2.17 -12.15
CA ASN A 21 6.49 -1.22 -11.16
C ASN A 21 5.05 -1.62 -10.83
N GLY A 22 4.81 -1.96 -9.56
CA GLY A 22 3.55 -2.50 -9.06
C GLY A 22 2.36 -1.61 -9.38
N ALA A 23 1.17 -2.21 -9.46
CA ALA A 23 -0.06 -1.43 -9.49
C ALA A 23 -0.14 -0.58 -8.22
N VAL A 24 -0.52 0.69 -8.34
CA VAL A 24 -0.84 1.54 -7.20
C VAL A 24 -2.35 1.68 -7.16
N ILE A 25 -2.95 1.24 -6.05
CA ILE A 25 -4.37 1.43 -5.78
C ILE A 25 -4.51 2.48 -4.71
N THR A 26 -5.30 3.51 -4.99
CA THR A 26 -5.63 4.57 -4.04
C THR A 26 -7.11 4.51 -3.71
N THR A 27 -7.41 4.48 -2.43
CA THR A 27 -8.77 4.48 -1.90
C THR A 27 -8.99 5.75 -1.09
N SER A 28 -9.84 6.64 -1.60
CA SER A 28 -10.33 7.79 -0.83
C SER A 28 -11.42 7.33 0.12
N LEU A 29 -11.37 7.81 1.35
CA LEU A 29 -12.32 7.51 2.41
C LEU A 29 -13.00 8.81 2.87
N GLU A 30 -14.25 8.71 3.31
CA GLU A 30 -14.99 9.82 3.90
C GLU A 30 -15.67 9.40 5.20
N ASP A 31 -15.86 10.35 6.12
CA ASP A 31 -16.52 10.13 7.40
C ASP A 31 -17.97 9.71 7.25
N ALA A 32 -18.23 8.45 7.61
CA ALA A 32 -19.56 7.87 7.58
C ALA A 32 -20.39 8.15 8.85
N THR A 33 -19.79 8.72 9.90
CA THR A 33 -20.44 8.83 11.23
C THR A 33 -20.73 10.24 11.71
N ASN A 34 -20.08 11.26 11.16
CA ASN A 34 -20.26 12.65 11.58
C ASN A 34 -20.82 13.55 10.46
N GLY A 35 -21.45 12.97 9.44
CA GLY A 35 -22.11 13.72 8.35
C GLY A 35 -21.18 14.14 7.21
N GLY A 36 -20.02 13.49 7.05
CA GLY A 36 -19.08 13.72 5.95
C GLY A 36 -18.08 14.86 6.19
N GLY A 37 -17.33 15.22 5.14
CA GLY A 37 -16.42 16.38 5.13
C GLY A 37 -15.06 16.18 5.83
N PHE A 38 -14.82 15.02 6.43
CA PHE A 38 -13.50 14.59 6.88
C PHE A 38 -13.05 13.39 6.04
N PHE A 39 -11.87 13.48 5.46
CA PHE A 39 -11.39 12.57 4.43
C PHE A 39 -10.14 11.81 4.87
N GLY A 40 -9.89 10.68 4.22
CA GLY A 40 -8.65 9.94 4.36
C GLY A 40 -8.28 9.29 3.04
N GLU A 41 -7.05 8.82 2.97
CA GLU A 41 -6.56 8.07 1.82
C GLU A 41 -5.80 6.86 2.31
N VAL A 42 -6.01 5.71 1.67
CA VAL A 42 -5.15 4.55 1.79
C VAL A 42 -4.61 4.18 0.42
N THR A 43 -3.31 3.94 0.35
CA THR A 43 -2.61 3.50 -0.85
C THR A 43 -2.06 2.10 -0.66
N PHE A 44 -2.17 1.29 -1.70
CA PHE A 44 -1.65 -0.08 -1.79
C PHE A 44 -0.69 -0.13 -2.97
N THR A 45 0.56 -0.48 -2.72
CA THR A 45 1.62 -0.54 -3.75
C THR A 45 2.35 -1.87 -3.67
N ASP A 46 2.50 -2.60 -4.78
CA ASP A 46 3.35 -3.79 -4.77
C ASP A 46 4.80 -3.38 -4.48
N SER A 47 5.38 -3.96 -3.43
CA SER A 47 6.77 -3.70 -3.01
C SER A 47 7.64 -4.96 -3.05
N GLY A 48 7.06 -6.09 -3.42
CA GLY A 48 7.77 -7.35 -3.61
C GLY A 48 6.82 -8.51 -3.92
N THR A 49 7.38 -9.71 -4.09
CA THR A 49 6.56 -10.92 -4.22
C THR A 49 5.81 -11.17 -2.92
N ASN A 50 4.48 -11.26 -2.98
CA ASN A 50 3.61 -11.44 -1.81
C ASN A 50 3.62 -10.26 -0.83
N VAL A 51 4.15 -9.10 -1.24
CA VAL A 51 4.31 -7.93 -0.35
C VAL A 51 3.64 -6.71 -0.96
N VAL A 52 2.73 -6.11 -0.19
CA VAL A 52 2.09 -4.84 -0.50
C VAL A 52 2.40 -3.84 0.59
N THR A 53 2.94 -2.68 0.20
CA THR A 53 3.05 -1.52 1.10
C THR A 53 1.68 -0.87 1.21
N ILE A 54 1.18 -0.79 2.43
CA ILE A 54 -0.05 -0.07 2.79
C ILE A 54 0.35 1.25 3.44
N ALA A 55 -0.13 2.37 2.91
CA ALA A 55 0.08 3.68 3.53
C ALA A 55 -1.23 4.45 3.69
N ALA A 56 -1.47 4.96 4.90
CA ALA A 56 -2.66 5.69 5.28
C ALA A 56 -2.32 7.17 5.55
N ASN A 57 -3.20 8.08 5.14
CA ASN A 57 -3.00 9.51 5.25
C ASN A 57 -4.31 10.26 5.52
N ILE A 58 -4.32 11.10 6.55
CA ILE A 58 -5.40 12.06 6.86
C ILE A 58 -4.91 13.51 6.96
N SER A 59 -3.63 13.74 6.70
CA SER A 59 -2.98 15.06 6.81
C SER A 59 -3.32 15.99 5.63
N ASN A 60 -2.93 17.26 5.75
CA ASN A 60 -2.96 18.22 4.63
C ASN A 60 -2.14 17.66 3.44
N PRO A 61 -2.68 17.57 2.20
CA PRO A 61 -3.85 18.27 1.65
C PRO A 61 -5.20 17.57 1.72
N VAL A 62 -5.28 16.36 2.26
CA VAL A 62 -6.54 15.60 2.35
C VAL A 62 -7.54 16.35 3.23
N ASN A 63 -7.06 16.91 4.34
CA ASN A 63 -7.85 17.79 5.21
C ASN A 63 -7.08 19.07 5.52
N ILE A 64 -7.27 20.10 4.70
CA ILE A 64 -6.47 21.35 4.74
C ILE A 64 -6.54 22.10 6.10
N ASP A 65 -7.64 21.92 6.85
CA ASP A 65 -7.88 22.60 8.13
C ASP A 65 -7.74 21.66 9.35
N LEU A 66 -7.44 20.38 9.13
CA LEU A 66 -7.27 19.44 10.24
C LEU A 66 -5.91 19.68 10.91
N THR A 67 -5.95 20.19 12.14
CA THR A 67 -4.72 20.35 12.92
C THR A 67 -4.28 19.04 13.57
N LYS A 68 -5.23 18.19 13.99
CA LYS A 68 -4.94 16.96 14.75
C LYS A 68 -5.92 15.79 14.55
N GLY A 69 -5.41 14.69 14.01
CA GLY A 69 -6.03 13.36 14.02
C GLY A 69 -5.00 12.25 14.22
N ASP A 70 -5.45 11.12 14.75
CA ASP A 70 -4.62 9.93 15.00
C ASP A 70 -5.30 8.68 14.45
N ILE A 71 -4.59 7.95 13.58
CA ILE A 71 -5.06 6.73 12.94
C ILE A 71 -4.85 5.56 13.89
N LEU A 72 -5.95 4.95 14.35
CA LEU A 72 -5.92 3.88 15.36
C LEU A 72 -6.09 2.48 14.77
N GLY A 73 -6.69 2.36 13.59
CA GLY A 73 -6.84 1.09 12.93
C GLY A 73 -7.36 1.20 11.50
N LEU A 74 -7.12 0.14 10.74
CA LEU A 74 -7.51 0.00 9.34
C LEU A 74 -8.19 -1.36 9.13
N TRP A 75 -9.15 -1.40 8.20
CA TRP A 75 -9.89 -2.60 7.80
C TRP A 75 -9.94 -2.69 6.29
N PHE A 76 -9.93 -3.90 5.75
CA PHE A 76 -9.88 -4.16 4.31
C PHE A 76 -10.59 -5.46 3.97
N ASP A 77 -11.19 -5.47 2.78
CA ASP A 77 -11.56 -6.71 2.09
C ASP A 77 -10.53 -7.03 1.00
N PHE A 78 -10.44 -8.31 0.66
CA PHE A 78 -9.67 -8.81 -0.47
C PHE A 78 -10.59 -9.27 -1.59
N ALA A 79 -10.20 -9.00 -2.84
CA ALA A 79 -10.98 -9.36 -4.02
C ALA A 79 -11.10 -10.88 -4.22
N ASP A 80 -10.06 -11.63 -3.84
CA ASP A 80 -10.03 -13.09 -3.88
C ASP A 80 -9.25 -13.63 -2.68
N PHE A 81 -9.93 -13.70 -1.52
CA PHE A 81 -9.34 -14.27 -0.30
C PHE A 81 -8.84 -15.71 -0.52
N GLY A 82 -9.52 -16.49 -1.36
CA GLY A 82 -9.16 -17.88 -1.67
C GLY A 82 -7.80 -18.03 -2.37
N ALA A 83 -7.31 -16.99 -3.01
CA ALA A 83 -5.96 -16.93 -3.57
C ALA A 83 -4.86 -16.71 -2.51
N LEU A 84 -5.25 -16.28 -1.31
CA LEU A 84 -4.34 -16.00 -0.21
C LEU A 84 -4.10 -17.24 0.66
N SER A 85 -2.87 -17.37 1.18
CA SER A 85 -2.54 -18.45 2.11
C SER A 85 -1.46 -18.07 3.12
N GLY A 86 -1.43 -18.82 4.23
CA GLY A 86 -0.57 -18.52 5.36
C GLY A 86 -1.15 -17.43 6.26
N GLY A 87 -0.30 -16.84 7.10
CA GLY A 87 -0.68 -15.74 7.99
C GLY A 87 -0.14 -14.40 7.51
N ALA A 88 -0.79 -13.32 7.94
CA ALA A 88 -0.29 -11.95 7.74
C ALA A 88 0.96 -11.70 8.58
N THR A 89 1.97 -11.09 7.95
CA THR A 89 3.18 -10.62 8.63
C THR A 89 3.53 -9.20 8.20
N PHE A 90 4.27 -8.49 9.04
CA PHE A 90 4.50 -7.05 8.88
C PHE A 90 5.98 -6.69 8.90
N SER A 91 6.37 -5.78 8.03
CA SER A 91 7.72 -5.21 8.00
C SER A 91 7.70 -3.73 7.59
N ASN A 92 8.87 -3.09 7.55
CA ASN A 92 9.05 -1.69 7.11
C ASN A 92 8.02 -0.70 7.70
N GLN A 93 7.67 -0.92 8.97
CA GLN A 93 6.70 -0.11 9.69
C GLN A 93 7.25 1.30 9.91
N ASN A 94 6.47 2.29 9.51
CA ASN A 94 6.72 3.70 9.75
C ASN A 94 5.43 4.36 10.27
N PRO A 95 5.39 4.77 11.54
CA PRO A 95 6.45 4.67 12.55
C PRO A 95 6.86 3.23 12.90
N ALA A 96 8.04 3.05 13.47
CA ALA A 96 8.52 1.72 13.84
C ALA A 96 7.64 1.10 14.93
N SER A 97 7.27 -0.18 14.77
CA SER A 97 6.38 -0.92 15.68
C SER A 97 4.98 -0.30 15.84
N ILE A 98 4.49 0.36 14.78
CA ILE A 98 3.14 0.94 14.75
C ILE A 98 2.04 -0.11 14.91
N ILE A 99 2.25 -1.33 14.40
CA ILE A 99 1.24 -2.38 14.45
C ILE A 99 1.26 -3.04 15.82
N THR A 100 0.14 -2.90 16.55
CA THR A 100 -0.03 -3.42 17.91
C THR A 100 -0.93 -4.64 17.96
N GLY A 101 -1.67 -4.91 16.89
CA GLY A 101 -2.51 -6.09 16.73
C GLY A 101 -3.08 -6.20 15.32
N SER A 102 -3.53 -7.39 14.95
CA SER A 102 -4.18 -7.64 13.67
C SER A 102 -5.13 -8.84 13.76
N ASP A 103 -6.08 -8.89 12.85
CA ASP A 103 -6.99 -10.02 12.66
C ASP A 103 -7.12 -10.31 11.16
N PHE A 104 -7.26 -11.58 10.78
CA PHE A 104 -7.23 -12.03 9.38
C PHE A 104 -8.10 -13.28 9.20
N GLY A 105 -9.10 -13.18 8.33
CA GLY A 105 -10.01 -14.27 8.00
C GLY A 105 -11.17 -13.81 7.13
N GLU A 106 -11.48 -14.57 6.08
CA GLU A 106 -12.55 -14.28 5.12
C GLU A 106 -13.88 -13.98 5.82
N ASP A 107 -14.42 -12.78 5.61
CA ASP A 107 -15.72 -12.31 6.14
C ASP A 107 -15.92 -12.53 7.67
N THR A 108 -14.84 -12.68 8.44
CA THR A 108 -14.90 -13.05 9.86
C THR A 108 -14.28 -12.01 10.78
N VAL A 109 -13.52 -11.07 10.22
CA VAL A 109 -12.90 -10.00 11.01
C VAL A 109 -13.97 -9.00 11.44
N SER A 110 -14.00 -8.76 12.76
CA SER A 110 -14.96 -7.85 13.38
C SER A 110 -14.66 -6.39 13.05
N SER A 111 -15.70 -5.56 13.06
CA SER A 111 -15.55 -4.10 13.06
C SER A 111 -14.98 -3.54 14.36
N SER A 112 -14.66 -4.38 15.35
CA SER A 112 -14.01 -4.03 16.61
C SER A 112 -12.79 -4.90 16.87
N LEU A 113 -11.62 -4.27 17.05
CA LEU A 113 -10.35 -4.94 17.39
C LEU A 113 -10.05 -4.96 18.90
N GLY A 114 -11.01 -4.54 19.73
CA GLY A 114 -10.78 -4.31 21.15
C GLY A 114 -10.13 -2.94 21.41
N GLY A 115 -9.84 -2.62 22.68
CA GLY A 115 -9.19 -1.35 23.05
C GLY A 115 -9.95 -0.09 22.63
N ASN A 116 -11.27 -0.19 22.36
CA ASN A 116 -12.10 0.86 21.78
C ASN A 116 -11.63 1.35 20.39
N VAL A 117 -10.98 0.47 19.63
CA VAL A 117 -10.66 0.62 18.21
C VAL A 117 -11.72 -0.13 17.42
N ASN A 118 -12.69 0.60 16.88
CA ASN A 118 -13.82 0.05 16.17
C ASN A 118 -14.41 1.02 15.14
N LEU A 119 -15.21 0.49 14.22
CA LEU A 119 -15.99 1.22 13.22
C LEU A 119 -17.47 1.37 13.64
N ASN A 120 -17.76 1.44 14.94
CA ASN A 120 -19.14 1.55 15.42
C ASN A 120 -19.85 2.78 14.82
N GLY A 121 -21.07 2.56 14.33
CA GLY A 121 -21.89 3.57 13.66
C GLY A 121 -21.78 3.61 12.14
N THR A 122 -21.02 2.69 11.52
CA THR A 122 -20.88 2.60 10.04
C THR A 122 -21.69 1.48 9.40
N ASP A 123 -22.39 0.63 10.17
CA ASP A 123 -23.03 -0.63 9.74
C ASP A 123 -22.10 -1.66 9.07
N GLU A 124 -20.85 -1.31 8.79
CA GLU A 124 -19.85 -2.17 8.18
C GLU A 124 -19.39 -3.27 9.14
N THR A 125 -19.48 -4.52 8.68
CA THR A 125 -19.07 -5.74 9.40
C THR A 125 -18.54 -6.75 8.40
N ALA A 126 -18.05 -7.89 8.89
CA ALA A 126 -17.51 -8.99 8.09
C ALA A 126 -16.41 -8.50 7.15
N TRP A 127 -15.28 -8.14 7.74
CA TRP A 127 -14.08 -7.76 7.01
C TRP A 127 -13.18 -8.98 6.82
N ASP A 128 -12.24 -8.89 5.87
CA ASP A 128 -11.25 -9.94 5.69
C ASP A 128 -9.97 -9.74 6.50
N PHE A 129 -9.60 -8.48 6.70
CA PHE A 129 -8.37 -8.11 7.39
C PHE A 129 -8.54 -6.82 8.17
N ALA A 130 -7.91 -6.76 9.33
CA ALA A 130 -7.82 -5.53 10.10
C ALA A 130 -6.52 -5.45 10.88
N VAL A 131 -6.07 -4.22 11.09
CA VAL A 131 -4.84 -3.91 11.81
C VAL A 131 -5.07 -2.76 12.78
N MET A 132 -4.54 -2.90 13.99
CA MET A 132 -4.51 -1.87 15.01
C MET A 132 -3.15 -1.17 14.97
N THR A 133 -3.17 0.16 14.87
CA THR A 133 -1.98 1.00 14.68
C THR A 133 -1.70 1.95 15.84
N GLY A 134 -2.57 1.99 16.85
CA GLY A 134 -2.43 2.92 17.96
C GLY A 134 -3.32 2.55 19.14
N SER A 135 -3.28 3.39 20.18
CA SER A 135 -4.07 3.20 21.39
C SER A 135 -5.02 4.38 21.61
N ASN A 136 -6.27 4.09 21.96
CA ASN A 136 -7.26 5.13 22.20
C ASN A 136 -6.85 6.00 23.40
N GLY A 137 -6.72 7.32 23.18
CA GLY A 137 -6.30 8.27 24.20
C GLY A 137 -4.83 8.16 24.62
N GLY A 138 -4.01 7.46 23.83
CA GLY A 138 -2.56 7.38 24.03
C GLY A 138 -1.82 8.67 23.65
N PRO A 139 -0.51 8.75 23.92
CA PRO A 139 0.35 9.85 23.45
C PRO A 139 0.68 9.77 21.96
N ASP A 140 0.33 8.66 21.32
CA ASP A 140 0.51 8.37 19.90
C ASP A 140 -0.28 9.38 19.03
N PHE A 141 0.32 9.81 17.92
CA PHE A 141 -0.30 10.78 17.01
C PHE A 141 0.20 10.61 15.59
N TYR A 142 -0.52 9.78 14.84
CA TYR A 142 -0.15 9.36 13.50
C TYR A 142 -1.22 9.82 12.50
N GLN A 143 -0.97 10.96 11.86
CA GLN A 143 -1.77 11.41 10.70
C GLN A 143 -1.37 10.70 9.41
N THR A 144 -0.17 10.13 9.40
CA THR A 144 0.35 9.28 8.34
C THR A 144 1.03 8.08 8.95
N LEU A 145 0.86 6.93 8.31
CA LEU A 145 1.60 5.72 8.63
C LEU A 145 1.75 4.85 7.39
N SER A 146 2.73 3.97 7.40
CA SER A 146 2.91 2.95 6.38
C SER A 146 3.50 1.67 6.96
N PHE A 147 3.22 0.55 6.33
CA PHE A 147 3.85 -0.74 6.64
C PHE A 147 3.74 -1.67 5.44
N ASP A 148 4.61 -2.66 5.40
CA ASP A 148 4.53 -3.74 4.42
C ASP A 148 3.72 -4.89 5.01
N LEU A 149 2.65 -5.29 4.32
CA LEU A 149 1.89 -6.50 4.59
C LEU A 149 2.41 -7.61 3.68
N THR A 150 2.74 -8.75 4.27
CA THR A 150 3.15 -9.96 3.55
C THR A 150 2.17 -11.10 3.81
N ILE A 151 1.53 -11.60 2.75
CA ILE A 151 0.66 -12.78 2.73
C ILE A 151 0.92 -13.53 1.42
N THR A 152 1.01 -14.86 1.45
CA THR A 152 1.26 -15.63 0.22
C THR A 152 0.11 -15.44 -0.76
N GLY A 153 0.40 -15.04 -2.01
CA GLY A 153 -0.60 -14.73 -3.03
C GLY A 153 -1.04 -13.26 -3.06
N LEU A 154 -0.51 -12.42 -2.16
CA LEU A 154 -0.89 -11.01 -2.08
C LEU A 154 -0.22 -10.18 -3.18
N ASP A 155 -1.05 -9.38 -3.84
CA ASP A 155 -0.66 -8.26 -4.68
C ASP A 155 -1.63 -7.09 -4.44
N ALA A 156 -1.33 -5.92 -4.99
CA ALA A 156 -2.14 -4.73 -4.81
C ALA A 156 -3.53 -4.88 -5.42
N ASN A 157 -3.73 -5.73 -6.45
CA ASN A 157 -5.03 -5.93 -7.09
C ASN A 157 -6.05 -6.57 -6.15
N GLN A 158 -5.59 -7.27 -5.11
CA GLN A 158 -6.47 -7.76 -4.04
C GLN A 158 -7.27 -6.64 -3.37
N PHE A 159 -6.82 -5.39 -3.42
CA PHE A 159 -7.53 -4.25 -2.84
C PHE A 159 -8.39 -3.46 -3.86
N SER A 160 -8.38 -3.86 -5.13
CA SER A 160 -9.13 -3.17 -6.18
C SER A 160 -10.63 -3.34 -5.99
N ASN A 161 -11.39 -2.23 -5.99
CA ASN A 161 -12.84 -2.24 -5.79
C ASN A 161 -13.31 -2.90 -4.49
N GLN A 162 -12.42 -2.98 -3.49
CA GLN A 162 -12.72 -3.57 -2.19
C GLN A 162 -13.01 -2.50 -1.14
N ARG A 163 -13.74 -2.85 -0.08
CA ARG A 163 -13.99 -1.91 1.01
C ARG A 163 -12.71 -1.64 1.78
N VAL A 164 -12.57 -0.39 2.21
CA VAL A 164 -11.51 0.05 3.13
C VAL A 164 -12.15 0.86 4.24
N GLY A 165 -11.80 0.54 5.47
CA GLY A 165 -12.21 1.26 6.66
C GLY A 165 -11.02 1.83 7.40
N MET A 166 -11.18 2.99 8.03
CA MET A 166 -10.17 3.61 8.88
C MET A 166 -10.83 4.26 10.10
N ARG A 167 -10.25 4.02 11.28
CA ARG A 167 -10.68 4.64 12.53
C ARG A 167 -9.70 5.75 12.91
N VAL A 168 -10.22 6.97 13.02
CA VAL A 168 -9.44 8.17 13.36
C VAL A 168 -9.96 8.81 14.63
N GLN A 169 -9.09 9.08 15.61
CA GLN A 169 -9.43 9.85 16.81
C GLN A 169 -8.94 11.28 16.65
N SER A 170 -9.76 12.25 17.04
CA SER A 170 -9.23 13.61 17.18
C SER A 170 -8.73 13.88 18.59
N ILE A 171 -7.66 14.65 18.68
CA ILE A 171 -6.99 14.98 19.94
C ILE A 171 -7.09 16.49 20.28
N GLY A 172 -8.01 17.21 19.64
CA GLY A 172 -8.41 18.58 20.02
C GLY A 172 -7.61 19.72 19.37
N GLY A 173 -8.35 20.62 18.72
CA GLY A 173 -7.88 21.85 18.04
C GLY A 173 -8.78 22.17 16.84
N GLY A 174 -9.87 22.94 17.05
CA GLY A 174 -10.92 23.21 16.06
C GLY A 174 -11.89 22.04 15.86
N GLU A 175 -13.20 22.32 15.92
CA GLU A 175 -14.46 21.51 15.84
C GLU A 175 -14.53 20.01 16.24
N PHE A 176 -13.44 19.25 16.31
CA PHE A 176 -13.40 17.90 16.85
C PHE A 176 -12.94 17.90 18.34
N GLN A 177 -13.89 17.96 19.26
CA GLN A 177 -13.63 17.90 20.71
C GLN A 177 -13.68 16.44 21.22
N GLY A 178 -12.57 15.69 21.09
CA GLY A 178 -12.42 14.36 21.69
C GLY A 178 -13.28 13.24 21.08
N GLY A 179 -13.89 13.50 19.92
CA GLY A 179 -14.68 12.54 19.16
C GLY A 179 -13.82 11.61 18.29
N SER A 180 -14.52 10.74 17.56
CA SER A 180 -13.90 9.85 16.58
C SER A 180 -14.64 9.84 15.26
N SER A 181 -13.86 9.69 14.19
CA SER A 181 -14.34 9.52 12.83
C SER A 181 -14.02 8.11 12.33
N LYS A 182 -14.92 7.58 11.51
CA LYS A 182 -14.86 6.23 10.94
C LYS A 182 -15.03 6.47 9.46
N LEU A 183 -13.92 6.39 8.76
CA LEU A 183 -13.81 6.70 7.35
C LEU A 183 -14.03 5.42 6.57
N ILE A 184 -14.96 5.42 5.64
CA ILE A 184 -15.26 4.27 4.77
C ILE A 184 -15.09 4.71 3.32
N GLY A 185 -14.57 3.81 2.49
CA GLY A 185 -14.51 3.99 1.05
C GLY A 185 -14.42 2.66 0.32
N GLY A 186 -14.60 2.70 -0.99
CA GLY A 186 -14.39 1.58 -1.89
C GLY A 186 -13.19 1.84 -2.79
N GLY A 187 -12.30 0.85 -2.92
CA GLY A 187 -11.10 0.95 -3.73
C GLY A 187 -11.42 1.38 -5.15
N THR A 188 -10.65 2.32 -5.69
CA THR A 188 -10.76 2.64 -7.12
C THR A 188 -10.01 1.60 -7.94
N PRO A 189 -10.37 1.36 -9.22
CA PRO A 189 -9.62 0.44 -10.07
C PRO A 189 -8.13 0.83 -10.15
N PRO A 190 -7.19 -0.13 -10.21
CA PRO A 190 -5.76 0.15 -10.27
C PRO A 190 -5.44 1.06 -11.46
N VAL A 191 -4.72 2.14 -11.19
CA VAL A 191 -4.13 2.96 -12.25
C VAL A 191 -2.80 2.34 -12.64
N ASN A 192 -2.71 1.84 -13.87
CA ASN A 192 -1.45 1.40 -14.45
C ASN A 192 -0.53 2.62 -14.59
N VAL A 193 0.46 2.74 -13.69
CA VAL A 193 1.53 3.72 -13.83
C VAL A 193 2.46 3.20 -14.94
N PRO A 194 2.59 3.90 -16.08
CA PRO A 194 3.49 3.46 -17.13
C PRO A 194 4.91 3.35 -16.57
N GLU A 195 5.58 2.24 -16.86
CA GLU A 195 6.99 2.07 -16.52
C GLU A 195 7.76 3.31 -17.01
N PRO A 196 8.63 3.92 -16.19
CA PRO A 196 9.42 5.04 -16.67
C PRO A 196 10.20 4.55 -17.89
N GLY A 197 10.10 5.27 -19.01
CA GLY A 197 10.69 4.93 -20.31
C GLY A 197 12.22 4.77 -20.30
N THR A 198 12.84 4.79 -19.13
CA THR A 198 14.22 4.42 -18.82
C THR A 198 14.65 3.09 -19.45
N PHE A 199 13.78 2.08 -19.52
CA PHE A 199 14.11 0.83 -20.23
C PHE A 199 14.17 1.00 -21.74
N ALA A 200 13.23 1.75 -22.32
CA ALA A 200 13.26 2.11 -23.74
C ALA A 200 14.49 2.98 -24.06
N LEU A 201 14.85 3.93 -23.19
CA LEU A 201 16.05 4.75 -23.29
C LEU A 201 17.34 3.94 -23.13
N LEU A 202 17.38 2.98 -22.21
CA LEU A 202 18.51 2.08 -22.04
C LEU A 202 18.70 1.19 -23.28
N ALA A 203 17.60 0.61 -23.79
CA ALA A 203 17.62 -0.20 -25.00
C ALA A 203 18.07 0.62 -26.23
N LEU A 204 17.54 1.83 -26.40
CA LEU A 204 17.97 2.78 -27.43
C LEU A 204 19.42 3.20 -27.26
N GLY A 205 19.86 3.43 -26.02
CA GLY A 205 21.25 3.74 -25.68
C GLY A 205 22.22 2.62 -26.05
N MET A 206 21.85 1.37 -25.75
CA MET A 206 22.64 0.19 -26.13
C MET A 206 22.67 -0.02 -27.65
N LEU A 207 21.54 0.17 -28.34
CA LEU A 207 21.48 0.12 -29.80
C LEU A 207 22.35 1.21 -30.44
N GLY A 208 22.28 2.44 -29.93
CA GLY A 208 23.10 3.57 -30.37
C GLY A 208 24.61 3.31 -30.18
N LEU A 209 25.01 2.76 -29.03
CA LEU A 209 26.39 2.35 -28.76
C LEU A 209 26.86 1.22 -29.69
N GLY A 210 25.98 0.25 -29.99
CA GLY A 210 26.26 -0.84 -30.92
C GLY A 210 26.50 -0.36 -32.35
N ILE A 211 25.66 0.55 -32.85
CA ILE A 211 25.79 1.13 -34.21
C ILE A 211 27.04 2.01 -34.31
N SER A 212 27.31 2.83 -33.28
CA SER A 212 28.49 3.70 -33.23
C SER A 212 29.80 2.90 -33.32
N ARG A 213 29.91 1.81 -32.56
CA ARG A 213 31.07 0.91 -32.59
C ARG A 213 31.26 0.21 -33.94
N ARG A 214 30.17 -0.07 -34.67
CA ARG A 214 30.25 -0.69 -35.99
C ARG A 214 30.79 0.28 -37.05
N LYS A 215 30.39 1.55 -37.00
CA LYS A 215 30.90 2.61 -37.89
C LYS A 215 32.36 2.96 -37.68
N GLN A 216 32.90 2.82 -36.47
CA GLN A 216 34.33 3.09 -36.20
C GLN A 216 35.27 1.97 -36.64
N ARG A 217 34.76 0.77 -36.94
CA ARG A 217 35.55 -0.40 -37.36
C ARG A 217 35.55 -0.65 -38.87
N THR A 218 34.68 0.03 -39.62
CA THR A 218 34.65 0.09 -41.08
C THR A 218 35.27 1.39 -41.55
#